data_AF-A0A1S2M668-F1
#
_entry.id   AF-A0A1S2M668-F1
#
_cell.length_a   1.000
_cell.length_b   1.000
_cell.length_c   1.000
_cell.angle_alpha   90.00
_cell.angle_beta   90.00
_cell.angle_gamma   90.00
#
_symmetry.space_group_name_H-M   'P 1'
#
loop_
_entity.id
_entity.type
_entity.pdbx_description
1 polymer ?
#
loop_
_entity_poly.entity_id
_entity_poly.type
_entity_poly.pdbx_seq_one_letter_code
_entity_poly.pdbx_strand_id
1 'polypeptide(L)'
;MKYLVVIFIIIGIIFSTSNFFHSTNNTNDLSKEAIVNSPIDQKKQFSKVSTTLKLMEQDDEDEYTIEWQTSSEIADKTYLSQDISLLFEDGWLKETMSVVKENSHILQQKQKINGEDSGHFEAVTFHYGQTHYPNDVIKSIQSMSYDELYILDSPLSPIEYFKTPTTPSEIEGKRILDTIIQQNLEYTWQELIEYFNIPLSNYYSVPLTELYKYYQQPLPKLTGEETKEMLALTWSAIYKYYFLGIEKHNGTIVSPVDSSVPLILFNKSYSHILIIFTSKDGEKYNIIKNTGRF
;
A
#
# COMPACT_ATOMS: atom_id res chain seq x y z
N MET A 1 53.53 22.67 -12.18
CA MET A 1 53.18 22.26 -10.80
C MET A 1 52.01 23.05 -10.21
N LYS A 2 52.00 24.40 -10.22
CA LYS A 2 50.90 25.19 -9.64
C LYS A 2 49.50 24.90 -10.20
N TYR A 3 49.37 24.68 -11.52
CA TYR A 3 48.08 24.40 -12.16
C TYR A 3 47.50 23.02 -11.83
N LEU A 4 48.34 22.02 -11.55
CA LEU A 4 47.91 20.67 -11.19
C LEU A 4 47.31 20.60 -9.78
N VAL A 5 47.84 21.41 -8.84
CA VAL A 5 47.33 21.50 -7.48
C VAL A 5 45.95 22.17 -7.45
N VAL A 6 45.70 23.17 -8.30
CA VAL A 6 44.40 23.86 -8.38
C VAL A 6 43.32 22.94 -8.94
N ILE A 7 43.65 22.07 -9.91
CA ILE A 7 42.70 21.09 -10.46
C ILE A 7 42.30 20.04 -9.40
N PHE A 8 43.25 19.55 -8.60
CA PHE A 8 42.95 18.62 -7.51
C PHE A 8 42.08 19.25 -6.40
N ILE A 9 42.26 20.54 -6.11
CA ILE A 9 41.43 21.25 -5.13
C ILE A 9 40.00 21.43 -5.66
N ILE A 10 39.82 21.75 -6.95
CA ILE A 10 38.48 21.89 -7.55
C ILE A 10 37.74 20.54 -7.61
N ILE A 11 38.42 19.44 -7.97
CA ILE A 11 37.79 18.11 -8.00
C ILE A 11 37.43 17.63 -6.58
N GLY A 12 38.27 17.93 -5.58
CA GLY A 12 37.97 17.64 -4.18
C GLY A 12 36.77 18.42 -3.63
N ILE A 13 36.60 19.68 -4.05
CA ILE A 13 35.43 20.49 -3.66
C ILE A 13 34.16 19.93 -4.33
N ILE A 14 34.21 19.58 -5.61
CA ILE A 14 33.06 19.01 -6.35
C ILE A 14 32.62 17.65 -5.73
N PHE A 15 33.57 16.79 -5.33
CA PHE A 15 33.27 15.52 -4.65
C PHE A 15 32.80 15.69 -3.19
N SER A 16 33.19 16.78 -2.52
CA SER A 16 32.68 17.10 -1.18
C SER A 16 31.26 17.68 -1.21
N THR A 17 30.89 18.36 -2.31
CA THR A 17 29.54 18.91 -2.50
C THR A 17 28.54 17.91 -3.12
N SER A 18 29.02 16.86 -3.81
CA SER A 18 28.13 15.81 -4.35
C SER A 18 27.66 14.81 -3.29
N ASN A 19 28.27 14.79 -2.11
CA ASN A 19 27.85 13.96 -0.97
C ASN A 19 26.99 14.72 0.06
N PHE A 20 26.58 15.96 -0.25
CA PHE A 20 25.76 16.79 0.66
C PHE A 20 24.30 16.93 0.20
N PHE A 21 23.88 16.20 -0.84
CA PHE A 21 22.47 16.09 -1.28
C PHE A 21 21.85 14.70 -1.01
N HIS A 22 22.46 13.92 -0.13
CA HIS A 22 21.79 12.80 0.52
C HIS A 22 21.63 13.09 2.00
N SER A 23 20.38 13.03 2.46
CA SER A 23 19.91 13.29 3.82
C SER A 23 19.54 14.73 4.13
N THR A 24 18.27 15.06 3.86
CA THR A 24 17.36 15.55 4.91
C THR A 24 15.93 15.07 4.62
N ASN A 25 15.68 13.76 4.67
CA ASN A 25 14.34 13.31 5.06
C ASN A 25 14.26 13.48 6.58
N ASN A 26 13.98 14.71 7.01
CA ASN A 26 13.47 14.98 8.34
C ASN A 26 12.08 14.33 8.41
N THR A 27 12.04 13.01 8.65
CA THR A 27 10.81 12.34 9.06
C THR A 27 10.52 12.83 10.47
N ASN A 28 9.58 13.77 10.56
CA ASN A 28 8.97 14.15 11.83
C ASN A 28 8.57 12.86 12.58
N ASP A 29 8.88 12.82 13.87
CA ASP A 29 8.55 11.75 14.84
C ASP A 29 7.07 11.29 14.77
N LEU A 30 6.19 12.15 14.23
CA LEU A 30 4.79 11.88 13.92
C LEU A 30 4.55 10.67 12.99
N SER A 31 5.52 10.28 12.16
CA SER A 31 5.35 9.20 11.16
C SER A 31 5.54 7.80 11.72
N LYS A 32 5.92 7.61 12.99
CA LYS A 32 6.14 6.27 13.58
C LYS A 32 4.95 5.73 14.39
N GLU A 33 4.01 6.59 14.80
CA GLU A 33 2.93 6.21 15.74
C GLU A 33 1.51 6.61 15.28
N ALA A 34 1.27 6.81 13.97
CA ALA A 34 0.03 7.47 13.55
C ALA A 34 -1.21 6.54 13.45
N ILE A 35 -1.06 5.27 13.05
CA ILE A 35 -2.21 4.33 12.97
C ILE A 35 -2.32 3.50 14.25
N VAL A 36 -3.14 3.97 15.19
CA VAL A 36 -3.45 3.29 16.45
C VAL A 36 -4.84 2.67 16.36
N ASN A 37 -4.98 1.44 16.86
CA ASN A 37 -6.29 0.77 16.98
C ASN A 37 -7.15 1.40 18.09
N SER A 38 -7.70 2.59 17.81
CA SER A 38 -8.64 3.31 18.68
C SER A 38 -10.08 2.95 18.31
N PRO A 39 -11.04 3.05 19.25
CA PRO A 39 -12.46 2.84 18.95
C PRO A 39 -12.97 3.74 17.82
N ILE A 40 -13.81 3.19 16.94
CA ILE A 40 -14.37 3.93 15.81
C ILE A 40 -15.35 5.00 16.29
N ASP A 41 -15.25 6.19 15.71
CA ASP A 41 -16.17 7.28 15.92
C ASP A 41 -17.43 7.13 15.06
N GLN A 42 -18.54 6.74 15.70
CA GLN A 42 -19.82 6.57 15.02
C GLN A 42 -20.48 7.89 14.58
N LYS A 43 -19.94 9.05 14.98
CA LYS A 43 -20.53 10.37 14.68
C LYS A 43 -19.79 11.11 13.56
N LYS A 44 -18.58 10.68 13.23
CA LYS A 44 -17.73 11.32 12.23
C LYS A 44 -17.39 10.33 11.12
N GLN A 45 -17.22 10.84 9.92
CA GLN A 45 -16.79 10.05 8.77
C GLN A 45 -16.09 10.96 7.76
N PHE A 46 -15.30 10.34 6.89
CA PHE A 46 -14.82 11.01 5.69
C PHE A 46 -16.01 11.41 4.80
N SER A 47 -16.01 12.64 4.30
CA SER A 47 -17.00 13.10 3.31
C SER A 47 -16.64 12.62 1.91
N LYS A 48 -15.34 12.51 1.61
CA LYS A 48 -14.83 12.02 0.34
C LYS A 48 -13.49 11.33 0.52
N VAL A 49 -13.28 10.25 -0.22
CA VAL A 49 -11.97 9.61 -0.39
C VAL A 49 -11.79 9.18 -1.83
N SER A 50 -10.56 9.16 -2.32
CA SER A 50 -10.24 8.69 -3.66
C SER A 50 -8.80 8.23 -3.77
N THR A 51 -8.61 7.16 -4.54
CA THR A 51 -7.33 6.76 -5.13
C THR A 51 -7.49 6.84 -6.63
N THR A 52 -6.46 7.25 -7.35
CA THR A 52 -6.52 7.40 -8.80
C THR A 52 -5.18 7.04 -9.44
N LEU A 53 -5.24 6.17 -10.44
CA LEU A 53 -4.18 5.85 -11.38
C LEU A 53 -4.58 6.36 -12.76
N LYS A 54 -3.64 7.04 -13.42
CA LYS A 54 -3.79 7.58 -14.78
C LYS A 54 -2.49 7.45 -15.54
N LEU A 55 -2.57 6.99 -16.78
CA LEU A 55 -1.47 7.16 -17.72
C LEU A 55 -1.29 8.65 -18.03
N MET A 56 -0.07 9.16 -17.89
CA MET A 56 0.25 10.56 -18.17
C MET A 56 0.81 10.74 -19.56
N GLU A 57 1.94 10.09 -19.81
CA GLU A 57 2.79 10.26 -20.99
C GLU A 57 3.37 8.88 -21.32
N GLN A 58 3.51 8.61 -22.62
CA GLN A 58 4.30 7.52 -23.15
C GLN A 58 5.68 8.12 -23.44
N ASP A 59 6.71 7.65 -22.73
CA ASP A 59 8.06 8.23 -22.77
C ASP A 59 8.86 7.64 -23.96
N ASP A 60 8.65 6.37 -24.30
CA ASP A 60 9.14 5.66 -25.51
C ASP A 60 8.12 4.57 -25.97
N GLU A 61 8.46 3.71 -26.94
CA GLU A 61 7.56 2.66 -27.47
C GLU A 61 7.00 1.73 -26.36
N ASP A 62 7.80 1.38 -25.35
CA ASP A 62 7.48 0.46 -24.23
C ASP A 62 7.53 1.11 -22.82
N GLU A 63 8.04 2.34 -22.71
CA GLU A 63 8.14 3.08 -21.44
C GLU A 63 6.98 4.07 -21.25
N TYR A 64 6.43 4.12 -20.03
CA TYR A 64 5.36 5.06 -19.70
C TYR A 64 5.40 5.56 -18.26
N THR A 65 4.74 6.70 -18.04
CA THR A 65 4.57 7.29 -16.71
C THR A 65 3.11 7.23 -16.27
N ILE A 66 2.86 6.63 -15.09
CA ILE A 66 1.57 6.66 -14.38
C ILE A 66 1.59 7.77 -13.32
N GLU A 67 0.57 8.63 -13.29
CA GLU A 67 0.27 9.46 -12.12
C GLU A 67 -0.61 8.67 -11.14
N TRP A 68 -0.07 8.46 -9.94
CA TRP A 68 -0.77 7.90 -8.80
C TRP A 68 -1.12 9.02 -7.82
N GLN A 69 -2.40 9.19 -7.53
CA GLN A 69 -2.92 10.24 -6.65
C GLN A 69 -3.85 9.66 -5.59
N THR A 70 -3.78 10.23 -4.38
CA THR A 70 -4.79 9.97 -3.34
C THR A 70 -5.34 11.28 -2.78
N SER A 71 -6.58 11.23 -2.28
CA SER A 71 -7.19 12.35 -1.57
C SER A 71 -8.17 11.84 -0.52
N SER A 72 -8.24 12.55 0.60
CA SER A 72 -9.29 12.39 1.60
C SER A 72 -9.78 13.73 2.11
N GLU A 73 -11.06 13.80 2.43
CA GLU A 73 -11.74 14.97 2.99
C GLU A 73 -12.58 14.57 4.20
N ILE A 74 -12.48 15.34 5.28
CA ILE A 74 -13.21 15.15 6.52
C ILE A 74 -13.99 16.43 6.83
N ALA A 75 -15.29 16.29 7.09
CA ALA A 75 -16.17 17.42 7.36
C ALA A 75 -15.73 18.23 8.61
N ASP A 76 -15.31 17.53 9.66
CA ASP A 76 -14.82 18.13 10.89
C ASP A 76 -13.30 18.02 11.00
N LYS A 77 -12.63 19.00 11.63
CA LYS A 77 -11.21 18.85 11.95
C LYS A 77 -10.99 17.63 12.82
N THR A 78 -10.02 16.81 12.43
CA THR A 78 -9.40 15.77 13.24
C THR A 78 -8.12 16.32 13.85
N TYR A 79 -7.71 15.72 14.96
CA TYR A 79 -6.41 16.02 15.56
C TYR A 79 -5.28 15.63 14.60
N LEU A 80 -5.36 14.41 14.06
CA LEU A 80 -4.42 13.85 13.10
C LEU A 80 -5.19 13.25 11.93
N SER A 81 -4.69 13.43 10.72
CA SER A 81 -5.14 12.74 9.51
C SER A 81 -3.95 12.12 8.82
N GLN A 82 -4.10 10.89 8.36
CA GLN A 82 -3.07 10.16 7.65
C GLN A 82 -3.69 9.36 6.52
N ASP A 83 -3.11 9.46 5.34
CA ASP A 83 -3.35 8.53 4.24
C ASP A 83 -2.08 7.68 4.07
N ILE A 84 -2.27 6.36 3.97
CA ILE A 84 -1.23 5.41 3.53
C ILE A 84 -1.74 4.70 2.28
N SER A 85 -0.89 4.59 1.28
CA SER A 85 -1.24 4.01 -0.02
C SER A 85 -0.15 3.05 -0.47
N LEU A 86 -0.57 1.92 -1.02
CA LEU A 86 0.28 0.88 -1.57
C LEU A 86 -0.06 0.72 -3.04
N LEU A 87 0.95 0.77 -3.91
CA LEU A 87 0.83 0.50 -5.33
C LEU A 87 1.46 -0.84 -5.63
N PHE A 88 0.69 -1.75 -6.20
CA PHE A 88 1.14 -3.03 -6.70
C PHE A 88 1.17 -3.03 -8.22
N GLU A 89 2.12 -3.78 -8.78
CA GLU A 89 2.25 -4.11 -10.19
C GLU A 89 2.38 -5.63 -10.27
N ASP A 90 1.47 -6.29 -10.99
CA ASP A 90 1.47 -7.74 -11.23
C ASP A 90 1.62 -8.61 -9.96
N GLY A 91 1.06 -8.16 -8.85
CA GLY A 91 1.11 -8.86 -7.57
C GLY A 91 2.35 -8.56 -6.71
N TRP A 92 3.18 -7.59 -7.08
CA TRP A 92 4.37 -7.15 -6.32
C TRP A 92 4.26 -5.67 -5.93
N LEU A 93 4.75 -5.31 -4.75
CA LEU A 93 4.70 -3.93 -4.28
C LEU A 93 5.69 -3.07 -5.08
N LYS A 94 5.17 -2.19 -5.92
CA LYS A 94 5.96 -1.25 -6.71
C LYS A 94 6.42 -0.07 -5.88
N GLU A 95 5.53 0.53 -5.10
CA GLU A 95 5.83 1.73 -4.31
C GLU A 95 4.81 1.99 -3.20
N THR A 96 5.17 2.86 -2.25
CA THR A 96 4.33 3.32 -1.16
C THR A 96 4.23 4.85 -1.13
N MET A 97 3.08 5.38 -0.67
CA MET A 97 2.90 6.80 -0.39
C MET A 97 2.29 6.99 0.99
N SER A 98 2.72 8.02 1.72
CA SER A 98 2.02 8.49 2.91
C SER A 98 2.09 10.00 3.07
N VAL A 99 0.98 10.56 3.54
CA VAL A 99 0.89 11.94 4.00
C VAL A 99 0.21 11.95 5.36
N VAL A 100 0.80 12.66 6.31
CA VAL A 100 0.24 12.90 7.64
C VAL A 100 0.14 14.40 7.88
N LYS A 101 -0.99 14.87 8.39
CA LYS A 101 -1.21 16.26 8.77
C LYS A 101 -2.04 16.36 10.03
N GLU A 102 -1.65 17.26 10.92
CA GLU A 102 -2.47 17.65 12.07
C GLU A 102 -3.51 18.70 11.66
N ASN A 103 -4.67 18.69 12.31
CA ASN A 103 -5.69 19.74 12.19
C ASN A 103 -6.15 20.05 10.74
N SER A 104 -6.07 19.07 9.84
CA SER A 104 -6.41 19.21 8.42
C SER A 104 -7.75 18.57 8.08
N HIS A 105 -8.51 19.24 7.23
CA HIS A 105 -9.73 18.70 6.62
C HIS A 105 -9.45 17.91 5.35
N ILE A 106 -8.33 18.19 4.66
CA ILE A 106 -8.03 17.63 3.35
C ILE A 106 -6.59 17.12 3.32
N LEU A 107 -6.42 15.88 2.87
CA LEU A 107 -5.14 15.30 2.48
C LEU A 107 -5.15 15.05 0.98
N GLN A 108 -4.03 15.37 0.34
CA GLN A 108 -3.77 15.11 -1.07
C GLN A 108 -2.29 14.82 -1.22
N GLN A 109 -1.97 13.80 -2.01
CA GLN A 109 -0.61 13.44 -2.39
C GLN A 109 -0.66 12.81 -3.78
N LYS A 110 0.44 12.97 -4.52
CA LYS A 110 0.59 12.38 -5.84
C LYS A 110 2.05 12.04 -6.10
N GLN A 111 2.26 11.03 -6.92
CA GLN A 111 3.57 10.55 -7.35
C GLN A 111 3.49 10.11 -8.81
N LYS A 112 4.60 10.27 -9.53
CA LYS A 112 4.79 9.70 -10.86
C LYS A 112 5.53 8.37 -10.69
N ILE A 113 5.05 7.33 -11.36
CA ILE A 113 5.60 5.98 -11.34
C ILE A 113 5.93 5.60 -12.76
N ASN A 114 7.17 5.18 -13.00
CA ASN A 114 7.57 4.68 -14.29
C ASN A 114 7.17 3.20 -14.38
N GLY A 115 6.62 2.82 -15.52
CA GLY A 115 6.34 1.44 -15.89
C GLY A 115 6.90 1.14 -17.27
N GLU A 116 7.06 -0.15 -17.50
CA GLU A 116 7.60 -0.75 -18.72
C GLU A 116 6.70 -1.95 -19.04
N ASP A 117 6.61 -2.35 -20.32
CA ASP A 117 5.83 -3.51 -20.77
C ASP A 117 4.32 -3.46 -20.39
N SER A 118 3.61 -4.56 -20.70
CA SER A 118 2.24 -4.76 -20.22
C SER A 118 2.23 -5.02 -18.72
N GLY A 119 1.24 -4.48 -18.00
CA GLY A 119 1.11 -4.68 -16.56
C GLY A 119 -0.27 -4.36 -16.02
N HIS A 120 -0.56 -4.88 -14.83
CA HIS A 120 -1.75 -4.56 -14.04
C HIS A 120 -1.35 -3.86 -12.75
N PHE A 121 -1.77 -2.62 -12.62
CA PHE A 121 -1.50 -1.78 -11.47
C PHE A 121 -2.72 -1.73 -10.55
N GLU A 122 -2.50 -2.00 -9.26
CA GLU A 122 -3.54 -1.96 -8.22
C GLU A 122 -3.10 -1.03 -7.09
N ALA A 123 -3.86 0.03 -6.83
CA ALA A 123 -3.57 0.96 -5.75
C ALA A 123 -4.63 0.87 -4.66
N VAL A 124 -4.20 0.61 -3.42
CA VAL A 124 -5.08 0.52 -2.25
C VAL A 124 -4.66 1.57 -1.23
N THR A 125 -5.61 2.42 -0.82
CA THR A 125 -5.36 3.47 0.16
C THR A 125 -6.22 3.27 1.40
N PHE A 126 -5.59 3.35 2.55
CA PHE A 126 -6.25 3.47 3.84
C PHE A 126 -6.20 4.91 4.32
N HIS A 127 -7.38 5.47 4.58
CA HIS A 127 -7.57 6.81 5.07
C HIS A 127 -7.88 6.73 6.55
N TYR A 128 -7.07 7.38 7.37
CA TYR A 128 -7.18 7.34 8.82
C TYR A 128 -7.27 8.75 9.38
N GLY A 129 -8.16 8.96 10.35
CA GLY A 129 -8.25 10.18 11.11
C GLY A 129 -8.38 9.87 12.60
N GLN A 130 -7.76 10.67 13.44
CA GLN A 130 -7.85 10.57 14.88
C GLN A 130 -8.49 11.83 15.45
N THR A 131 -9.49 11.68 16.30
CA THR A 131 -10.12 12.77 17.04
C THR A 131 -9.86 12.58 18.53
N HIS A 132 -9.49 13.67 19.21
CA HIS A 132 -9.43 13.73 20.66
C HIS A 132 -10.68 14.42 21.20
N TYR A 133 -11.31 13.78 22.17
CA TYR A 133 -12.47 14.28 22.90
C TYR A 133 -12.07 14.64 24.35
N PRO A 134 -12.89 15.43 25.07
CA PRO A 134 -12.69 15.65 26.50
C PRO A 134 -12.55 14.33 27.27
N ASN A 135 -11.83 14.38 28.40
CA ASN A 135 -11.49 13.21 29.24
C ASN A 135 -10.59 12.18 28.55
N ASP A 136 -9.67 12.64 27.70
CA ASP A 136 -8.66 11.82 27.01
C ASP A 136 -9.25 10.66 26.17
N VAL A 137 -10.49 10.83 25.71
CA VAL A 137 -11.14 9.85 24.83
C VAL A 137 -10.63 10.05 23.41
N ILE A 138 -9.87 9.08 22.93
CA ILE A 138 -9.37 9.04 21.55
C ILE A 138 -10.27 8.14 20.72
N LYS A 139 -10.71 8.63 19.56
CA LYS A 139 -11.44 7.84 18.58
C LYS A 139 -10.82 7.97 17.20
N SER A 140 -11.04 6.95 16.37
CA SER A 140 -10.61 6.93 14.98
C SER A 140 -11.79 7.05 14.03
N ILE A 141 -11.54 7.65 12.88
CA ILE A 141 -12.37 7.50 11.68
C ILE A 141 -11.49 6.87 10.61
N GLN A 142 -12.11 6.12 9.72
CA GLN A 142 -11.38 5.44 8.68
C GLN A 142 -12.20 5.29 7.42
N SER A 143 -11.53 5.10 6.29
CA SER A 143 -12.13 4.74 5.02
C SER A 143 -11.08 4.04 4.15
N MET A 144 -11.53 3.46 3.05
CA MET A 144 -10.65 2.88 2.04
C MET A 144 -11.04 3.38 0.66
N SER A 145 -10.06 3.53 -0.21
CA SER A 145 -10.29 3.72 -1.64
C SER A 145 -9.32 2.87 -2.43
N TYR A 146 -9.72 2.58 -3.67
CA TYR A 146 -9.01 1.67 -4.56
C TYR A 146 -9.10 2.21 -5.98
N ASP A 147 -8.09 1.93 -6.78
CA ASP A 147 -8.14 2.09 -8.22
C ASP A 147 -7.22 1.08 -8.89
N GLU A 148 -7.52 0.74 -10.14
CA GLU A 148 -6.69 -0.14 -10.95
C GLU A 148 -6.48 0.42 -12.35
N LEU A 149 -5.42 -0.03 -13.02
CA LEU A 149 -5.11 0.32 -14.38
C LEU A 149 -4.43 -0.87 -15.07
N TYR A 150 -5.00 -1.32 -16.18
CA TYR A 150 -4.35 -2.26 -17.09
C TYR A 150 -3.63 -1.46 -18.15
N ILE A 151 -2.44 -1.92 -18.50
CA ILE A 151 -1.63 -1.41 -19.60
C ILE A 151 -1.26 -2.61 -20.47
N LEU A 152 -1.58 -2.52 -21.76
CA LEU A 152 -1.22 -3.50 -22.76
C LEU A 152 -0.24 -2.84 -23.72
N ASP A 153 0.99 -3.33 -23.68
CA ASP A 153 2.02 -3.02 -24.65
C ASP A 153 2.08 -4.11 -25.73
N SER A 154 2.22 -3.67 -26.97
CA SER A 154 2.25 -4.52 -28.15
C SER A 154 3.21 -3.92 -29.18
N PRO A 155 4.15 -4.71 -29.72
CA PRO A 155 5.11 -4.23 -30.73
C PRO A 155 4.48 -3.68 -32.01
N LEU A 156 3.17 -3.88 -32.21
CA LEU A 156 2.44 -3.57 -33.44
C LEU A 156 1.39 -2.46 -33.25
N SER A 157 1.24 -1.90 -32.06
CA SER A 157 0.23 -0.88 -31.75
C SER A 157 0.67 0.04 -30.61
N PRO A 158 0.17 1.30 -30.55
CA PRO A 158 0.36 2.13 -29.37
C PRO A 158 -0.16 1.44 -28.11
N ILE A 159 0.39 1.82 -26.96
CA ILE A 159 -0.04 1.33 -25.64
C ILE A 159 -1.55 1.51 -25.48
N GLU A 160 -2.25 0.42 -25.19
CA GLU A 160 -3.66 0.44 -24.76
C GLU A 160 -3.70 0.48 -23.23
N TYR A 161 -4.59 1.30 -22.66
CA TYR A 161 -4.78 1.35 -21.22
C TYR A 161 -6.25 1.50 -20.86
N PHE A 162 -6.68 0.79 -19.82
CA PHE A 162 -8.08 0.78 -19.42
C PHE A 162 -8.24 0.34 -17.97
N LYS A 163 -9.41 0.64 -17.40
CA LYS A 163 -9.82 0.14 -16.08
C LYS A 163 -10.89 -0.92 -16.20
N THR A 164 -11.78 -0.75 -17.17
CA THR A 164 -12.81 -1.71 -17.52
C THR A 164 -12.66 -1.99 -19.01
N PRO A 165 -12.46 -3.25 -19.41
CA PRO A 165 -12.27 -3.57 -20.81
C PRO A 165 -13.57 -3.38 -21.59
N THR A 166 -13.46 -2.79 -22.77
CA THR A 166 -14.56 -2.47 -23.68
C THR A 166 -14.30 -2.99 -25.10
N THR A 167 -13.04 -3.18 -25.50
CA THR A 167 -12.67 -3.76 -26.80
C THR A 167 -12.29 -5.24 -26.68
N PRO A 168 -12.32 -6.02 -27.79
CA PRO A 168 -11.84 -7.41 -27.78
C PRO A 168 -10.37 -7.55 -27.37
N SER A 169 -9.52 -6.57 -27.72
CA SER A 169 -8.10 -6.52 -27.34
C SER A 169 -7.98 -6.39 -25.83
N GLU A 170 -8.67 -5.42 -25.24
CA GLU A 170 -8.68 -5.16 -23.79
C GLU A 170 -9.21 -6.36 -22.99
N ILE A 171 -10.29 -7.01 -23.47
CA ILE A 171 -10.89 -8.19 -22.82
C ILE A 171 -9.89 -9.34 -22.79
N GLU A 172 -9.23 -9.62 -23.92
CA GLU A 172 -8.28 -10.72 -24.01
C GLU A 172 -6.98 -10.42 -23.25
N GLY A 173 -6.47 -9.19 -23.36
CA GLY A 173 -5.29 -8.74 -22.63
C GLY A 173 -5.48 -8.82 -21.12
N LYS A 174 -6.62 -8.31 -20.61
CA LYS A 174 -6.99 -8.49 -19.20
C LYS A 174 -7.07 -9.96 -18.80
N ARG A 175 -7.72 -10.81 -19.61
CA ARG A 175 -7.83 -12.24 -19.33
C ARG A 175 -6.45 -12.90 -19.20
N ILE A 176 -5.51 -12.56 -20.10
CA ILE A 176 -4.15 -13.10 -20.09
C ILE A 176 -3.40 -12.62 -18.85
N LEU A 177 -3.35 -11.30 -18.60
CA LEU A 177 -2.69 -10.71 -17.43
C LEU A 177 -3.24 -11.30 -16.13
N ASP A 178 -4.56 -11.26 -15.93
CA ASP A 178 -5.22 -11.81 -14.74
C ASP A 178 -4.84 -13.28 -14.53
N THR A 179 -4.81 -14.08 -15.59
CA THR A 179 -4.50 -15.51 -15.48
C THR A 179 -3.07 -15.71 -14.97
N ILE A 180 -2.10 -14.97 -15.52
CA ILE A 180 -0.69 -15.08 -15.15
C ILE A 180 -0.48 -14.57 -13.72
N ILE A 181 -1.03 -13.40 -13.41
CA ILE A 181 -0.91 -12.78 -12.08
C ILE A 181 -1.54 -13.68 -11.02
N GLN A 182 -2.75 -14.18 -11.26
CA GLN A 182 -3.44 -15.06 -10.33
C GLN A 182 -2.66 -16.36 -10.09
N GLN A 183 -2.10 -16.96 -11.14
CA GLN A 183 -1.26 -18.16 -10.99
C GLN A 183 -0.02 -17.89 -10.13
N ASN A 184 0.64 -16.74 -10.32
CA ASN A 184 1.82 -16.35 -9.55
C ASN A 184 1.47 -16.06 -8.07
N LEU A 185 0.36 -15.37 -7.82
CA LEU A 185 -0.13 -15.09 -6.47
C LEU A 185 -0.52 -16.39 -5.75
N GLU A 186 -1.27 -17.27 -6.40
CA GLU A 186 -1.67 -18.57 -5.84
C GLU A 186 -0.45 -19.43 -5.52
N TYR A 187 0.53 -19.50 -6.42
CA TYR A 187 1.78 -20.21 -6.17
C TYR A 187 2.52 -19.65 -4.95
N THR A 188 2.67 -18.33 -4.88
CA THR A 188 3.35 -17.64 -3.77
C THR A 188 2.64 -17.89 -2.44
N TRP A 189 1.32 -17.75 -2.41
CA TRP A 189 0.54 -17.96 -1.20
C TRP A 189 0.48 -19.42 -0.78
N GLN A 190 0.40 -20.35 -1.73
CA GLN A 190 0.45 -21.78 -1.43
C GLN A 190 1.79 -22.16 -0.80
N GLU A 191 2.91 -21.64 -1.33
CA GLU A 191 4.23 -21.85 -0.74
C GLU A 191 4.29 -21.36 0.72
N LEU A 192 3.74 -20.18 1.00
CA LEU A 192 3.67 -19.62 2.37
C LEU A 192 2.78 -20.46 3.29
N ILE A 193 1.61 -20.89 2.81
CA ILE A 193 0.66 -21.73 3.55
C ILE A 193 1.31 -23.06 3.93
N GLU A 194 2.01 -23.70 3.00
CA GLU A 194 2.72 -24.95 3.24
C GLU A 194 3.90 -24.74 4.20
N TYR A 195 4.73 -23.72 3.96
CA TYR A 195 5.90 -23.41 4.79
C TYR A 195 5.52 -23.16 6.26
N PHE A 196 4.46 -22.40 6.50
CA PHE A 196 3.96 -22.08 7.85
C PHE A 196 2.95 -23.11 8.40
N ASN A 197 2.66 -24.19 7.66
CA ASN A 197 1.69 -25.23 8.03
C ASN A 197 0.31 -24.65 8.40
N ILE A 198 -0.18 -23.70 7.62
CA ILE A 198 -1.42 -22.99 7.92
C ILE A 198 -2.63 -23.85 7.55
N PRO A 199 -3.53 -24.18 8.49
CA PRO A 199 -4.73 -24.94 8.18
C PRO A 199 -5.77 -24.02 7.50
N LEU A 200 -5.63 -23.82 6.20
CA LEU A 200 -6.42 -22.84 5.42
C LEU A 200 -7.94 -22.98 5.58
N SER A 201 -8.43 -24.20 5.82
CA SER A 201 -9.83 -24.49 6.10
C SER A 201 -10.39 -23.73 7.32
N ASN A 202 -9.54 -23.22 8.22
CA ASN A 202 -9.91 -22.43 9.38
C ASN A 202 -10.00 -20.93 9.12
N TYR A 203 -9.73 -20.46 7.91
CA TYR A 203 -9.62 -19.04 7.60
C TYR A 203 -10.56 -18.59 6.46
N TYR A 204 -10.84 -17.29 6.45
CA TYR A 204 -11.28 -16.54 5.28
C TYR A 204 -10.05 -15.83 4.71
N SER A 205 -9.73 -16.10 3.45
CA SER A 205 -8.56 -15.56 2.77
C SER A 205 -8.93 -14.34 1.94
N VAL A 206 -8.20 -13.25 2.11
CA VAL A 206 -8.45 -11.96 1.45
C VAL A 206 -7.10 -11.37 1.04
N PRO A 207 -6.81 -11.20 -0.26
CA PRO A 207 -5.64 -10.44 -0.70
C PRO A 207 -5.72 -9.00 -0.20
N LEU A 208 -4.59 -8.38 0.12
CA LEU A 208 -4.58 -6.98 0.56
C LEU A 208 -5.21 -6.03 -0.49
N THR A 209 -5.00 -6.32 -1.78
CA THR A 209 -5.59 -5.56 -2.90
C THR A 209 -7.12 -5.58 -2.90
N GLU A 210 -7.72 -6.57 -2.24
CA GLU A 210 -9.16 -6.77 -2.18
C GLU A 210 -9.81 -6.33 -0.87
N LEU A 211 -9.01 -5.86 0.09
CA LEU A 211 -9.47 -5.53 1.42
C LEU A 211 -10.47 -4.35 1.44
N TYR A 212 -10.38 -3.44 0.46
CA TYR A 212 -11.28 -2.29 0.32
C TYR A 212 -12.75 -2.68 0.10
N LYS A 213 -13.00 -3.84 -0.55
CA LYS A 213 -14.37 -4.34 -0.80
C LYS A 213 -15.13 -4.54 0.50
N TYR A 214 -14.41 -4.88 1.58
CA TYR A 214 -15.02 -5.12 2.88
C TYR A 214 -15.48 -3.86 3.62
N TYR A 215 -15.18 -2.68 3.08
CA TYR A 215 -15.75 -1.43 3.59
C TYR A 215 -17.23 -1.25 3.18
N GLN A 216 -17.64 -1.86 2.06
CA GLN A 216 -19.03 -1.86 1.57
C GLN A 216 -19.77 -3.16 1.89
N GLN A 217 -19.04 -4.29 1.90
CA GLN A 217 -19.59 -5.60 2.23
C GLN A 217 -18.97 -6.13 3.53
N PRO A 218 -19.75 -6.31 4.61
CA PRO A 218 -19.21 -6.85 5.85
C PRO A 218 -18.49 -8.19 5.67
N LEU A 219 -17.44 -8.40 6.46
CA LEU A 219 -16.79 -9.70 6.56
C LEU A 219 -17.81 -10.78 7.00
N PRO A 220 -17.68 -12.04 6.54
CA PRO A 220 -18.66 -13.07 6.85
C PRO A 220 -18.93 -13.20 8.35
N LYS A 221 -20.20 -13.20 8.77
CA LYS A 221 -20.64 -13.30 10.18
C LYS A 221 -20.30 -12.08 11.06
N LEU A 222 -19.72 -11.02 10.52
CA LEU A 222 -19.54 -9.75 11.23
C LEU A 222 -20.58 -8.73 10.76
N THR A 223 -20.95 -7.84 11.68
CA THR A 223 -21.67 -6.61 11.31
C THR A 223 -20.72 -5.63 10.59
N GLY A 224 -21.28 -4.56 10.01
CA GLY A 224 -20.47 -3.51 9.39
C GLY A 224 -19.54 -2.80 10.38
N GLU A 225 -19.97 -2.60 11.63
CA GLU A 225 -19.14 -1.99 12.68
C GLU A 225 -17.98 -2.91 13.08
N GLU A 226 -18.27 -4.18 13.34
CA GLU A 226 -17.24 -5.17 13.67
C GLU A 226 -16.25 -5.40 12.52
N THR A 227 -16.73 -5.34 11.27
CA THR A 227 -15.87 -5.37 10.09
C THR A 227 -14.93 -4.18 10.09
N LYS A 228 -15.41 -2.97 10.37
CA LYS A 228 -14.56 -1.77 10.48
C LYS A 228 -13.50 -1.93 11.57
N GLU A 229 -13.85 -2.43 12.75
CA GLU A 229 -12.85 -2.71 13.81
C GLU A 229 -11.79 -3.73 13.34
N MET A 230 -12.22 -4.78 12.64
CA MET A 230 -11.31 -5.78 12.08
C MET A 230 -10.37 -5.18 11.03
N LEU A 231 -10.89 -4.30 10.15
CA LEU A 231 -10.09 -3.58 9.16
C LEU A 231 -9.09 -2.63 9.82
N ALA A 232 -9.48 -1.91 10.88
CA ALA A 232 -8.59 -1.04 11.64
C ALA A 232 -7.41 -1.82 12.23
N LEU A 233 -7.70 -2.96 12.86
CA LEU A 233 -6.70 -3.88 13.39
C LEU A 233 -5.77 -4.41 12.30
N THR A 234 -6.34 -4.81 11.16
CA THR A 234 -5.59 -5.33 10.01
C THR A 234 -4.62 -4.27 9.48
N TRP A 235 -5.11 -3.05 9.22
CA TRP A 235 -4.28 -1.95 8.74
C TRP A 235 -3.25 -1.49 9.75
N SER A 236 -3.53 -1.54 11.05
CA SER A 236 -2.50 -1.27 12.08
C SER A 236 -1.33 -2.27 12.00
N ALA A 237 -1.61 -3.53 11.66
CA ALA A 237 -0.59 -4.55 11.49
C ALA A 237 0.16 -4.38 10.15
N ILE A 238 -0.56 -4.15 9.04
CA ILE A 238 0.05 -3.86 7.74
C ILE A 238 0.97 -2.64 7.84
N TYR A 239 0.49 -1.57 8.47
CA TYR A 239 1.28 -0.36 8.62
C TYR A 239 2.59 -0.64 9.36
N LYS A 240 2.52 -1.35 10.48
CA LYS A 240 3.69 -1.63 11.31
C LYS A 240 4.68 -2.60 10.67
N TYR A 241 4.20 -3.68 10.05
CA TYR A 241 5.04 -4.82 9.68
C TYR A 241 5.31 -4.94 8.18
N TYR A 242 4.65 -4.12 7.36
CA TYR A 242 4.82 -4.10 5.92
C TYR A 242 5.15 -2.67 5.45
N PHE A 243 4.28 -1.69 5.73
CA PHE A 243 4.45 -0.32 5.23
C PHE A 243 5.69 0.40 5.78
N LEU A 244 5.91 0.38 7.10
CA LEU A 244 7.05 1.08 7.73
C LEU A 244 8.42 0.41 7.44
N GLY A 245 8.40 -0.76 6.80
CA GLY A 245 9.56 -1.60 6.54
C GLY A 245 9.44 -2.97 7.20
N ILE A 246 10.15 -3.92 6.62
CA ILE A 246 10.15 -5.32 7.04
C ILE A 246 11.36 -5.54 7.95
N GLU A 247 11.12 -5.97 9.19
CA GLU A 247 12.18 -6.33 10.13
C GLU A 247 12.70 -7.74 9.82
N LYS A 248 13.94 -7.82 9.36
CA LYS A 248 14.64 -9.08 9.11
C LYS A 248 15.01 -9.79 10.41
N HIS A 249 15.31 -11.09 10.31
CA HIS A 249 15.76 -11.92 11.43
C HIS A 249 16.99 -11.38 12.18
N ASN A 250 17.84 -10.60 11.50
CA ASN A 250 19.00 -9.94 12.09
C ASN A 250 18.69 -8.58 12.75
N GLY A 251 17.41 -8.19 12.83
CA GLY A 251 16.93 -6.93 13.40
C GLY A 251 17.05 -5.71 12.48
N THR A 252 17.48 -5.88 11.23
CA THR A 252 17.53 -4.76 10.26
C THR A 252 16.17 -4.54 9.61
N ILE A 253 15.80 -3.27 9.40
CA ILE A 253 14.57 -2.89 8.70
C ILE A 253 14.91 -2.60 7.24
N VAL A 254 14.22 -3.28 6.31
CA VAL A 254 14.36 -3.08 4.86
C VAL A 254 13.07 -2.56 4.24
N SER A 255 13.20 -1.94 3.05
CA SER A 255 12.04 -1.51 2.27
C SER A 255 11.14 -2.70 1.92
N PRO A 256 9.80 -2.53 1.95
CA PRO A 256 8.86 -3.55 1.49
C PRO A 256 8.73 -3.62 -0.04
N VAL A 257 9.30 -2.67 -0.78
CA VAL A 257 9.25 -2.66 -2.25
C VAL A 257 9.79 -3.98 -2.81
N ASP A 258 9.15 -4.47 -3.86
CA ASP A 258 9.31 -5.80 -4.48
C ASP A 258 8.91 -6.98 -3.58
N SER A 259 8.12 -6.75 -2.52
CA SER A 259 7.47 -7.83 -1.78
C SER A 259 6.13 -8.21 -2.41
N SER A 260 5.73 -9.47 -2.29
CA SER A 260 4.46 -9.98 -2.83
C SER A 260 3.26 -9.32 -2.14
N VAL A 261 2.12 -9.21 -2.83
CA VAL A 261 0.82 -8.85 -2.20
C VAL A 261 0.57 -9.73 -0.98
N PRO A 262 0.37 -9.13 0.22
CA PRO A 262 0.05 -9.90 1.42
C PRO A 262 -1.30 -10.61 1.30
N LEU A 263 -1.34 -11.87 1.73
CA LEU A 263 -2.59 -12.58 1.96
C LEU A 263 -3.01 -12.41 3.42
N ILE A 264 -4.21 -11.86 3.62
CA ILE A 264 -4.83 -11.68 4.93
C ILE A 264 -5.72 -12.88 5.22
N LEU A 265 -5.46 -13.58 6.32
CA LEU A 265 -6.22 -14.75 6.75
C LEU A 265 -6.94 -14.43 8.05
N PHE A 266 -8.24 -14.18 7.96
CA PHE A 266 -9.10 -14.02 9.13
C PHE A 266 -9.50 -15.39 9.65
N ASN A 267 -9.15 -15.73 10.89
CA ASN A 267 -9.65 -16.96 11.46
C ASN A 267 -11.19 -16.94 11.44
N LYS A 268 -11.86 -18.07 11.17
CA LYS A 268 -13.33 -18.14 11.06
C LYS A 268 -14.07 -17.80 12.36
N SER A 269 -13.38 -17.83 13.51
CA SER A 269 -13.87 -17.32 14.80
C SER A 269 -13.52 -15.85 15.05
N TYR A 270 -12.71 -15.24 14.18
CA TYR A 270 -12.12 -13.91 14.30
C TYR A 270 -11.25 -13.71 15.56
N SER A 271 -10.71 -14.77 16.16
CA SER A 271 -9.79 -14.66 17.31
C SER A 271 -8.42 -14.04 16.97
N HIS A 272 -7.97 -14.21 15.73
CA HIS A 272 -6.73 -13.64 15.23
C HIS A 272 -6.77 -13.48 13.70
N ILE A 273 -5.83 -12.67 13.22
CA ILE A 273 -5.54 -12.42 11.81
C ILE A 273 -4.12 -12.92 11.55
N LEU A 274 -3.90 -13.66 10.47
CA LEU A 274 -2.57 -13.89 9.92
C LEU A 274 -2.36 -12.99 8.71
N ILE A 275 -1.16 -12.44 8.57
CA ILE A 275 -0.73 -11.70 7.38
C ILE A 275 0.54 -12.38 6.89
N ILE A 276 0.46 -12.98 5.71
CA ILE A 276 1.58 -13.70 5.11
C ILE A 276 2.00 -13.06 3.80
N PHE A 277 3.31 -12.96 3.58
CA PHE A 277 3.91 -12.43 2.36
C PHE A 277 5.35 -12.90 2.22
N THR A 278 5.88 -12.76 1.00
CA THR A 278 7.29 -12.99 0.67
C THR A 278 7.95 -11.64 0.39
N SER A 279 9.08 -11.37 1.01
CA SER A 279 9.88 -10.17 0.75
C SER A 279 10.68 -10.30 -0.55
N LYS A 280 11.23 -9.18 -1.05
CA LYS A 280 12.14 -9.13 -2.21
C LYS A 280 13.24 -10.19 -2.22
N ASP A 281 13.78 -10.52 -1.04
CA ASP A 281 14.91 -11.45 -0.91
C ASP A 281 14.44 -12.92 -0.80
N GLY A 282 13.15 -13.18 -0.95
CA GLY A 282 12.55 -14.52 -0.80
C GLY A 282 12.29 -14.94 0.65
N GLU A 283 12.61 -14.08 1.64
CA GLU A 283 12.26 -14.36 3.04
C GLU A 283 10.74 -14.35 3.21
N LYS A 284 10.24 -15.36 3.92
CA LYS A 284 8.81 -15.62 4.17
C LYS A 284 8.41 -15.06 5.52
N TYR A 285 7.31 -14.31 5.56
CA TYR A 285 6.81 -13.65 6.77
C TYR A 285 5.42 -14.16 7.14
N ASN A 286 5.18 -14.32 8.45
CA ASN A 286 3.89 -14.62 9.04
C ASN A 286 3.67 -13.77 10.28
N ILE A 287 2.79 -12.78 10.16
CA ILE A 287 2.44 -11.87 11.25
C ILE A 287 1.13 -12.35 11.87
N ILE A 288 1.14 -12.59 13.17
CA ILE A 288 -0.06 -12.95 13.94
C ILE A 288 -0.55 -11.75 14.72
N LYS A 289 -1.78 -11.32 14.46
CA LYS A 289 -2.46 -10.25 15.21
C LYS A 289 -3.67 -10.81 15.93
N ASN A 290 -3.60 -10.89 17.26
CA ASN A 290 -4.75 -11.23 18.09
C ASN A 290 -5.77 -10.09 18.07
N THR A 291 -7.05 -10.44 18.00
CA THR A 291 -8.15 -9.45 17.93
C THR A 291 -8.77 -9.17 19.31
N GLY A 292 -8.46 -9.99 20.31
CA GLY A 292 -9.10 -9.96 21.63
C GLY A 292 -10.50 -10.60 21.66
N ARG A 293 -10.96 -11.17 20.54
CA ARG A 293 -12.15 -12.03 20.48
C ARG A 293 -11.76 -13.47 20.87
N PHE A 294 -12.60 -14.13 21.65
CA PHE A 294 -12.41 -15.50 22.14
C PHE A 294 -13.54 -16.41 21.69
#